data_AF-A0A947HFV4-F1
#
_entry.id   AF-A0A947HFV4-F1
#
_cell.length_a   1.000
_cell.length_b   1.000
_cell.length_c   1.000
_cell.angle_alpha   90.00
_cell.angle_beta   90.00
_cell.angle_gamma   90.00
#
_symmetry.space_group_name_H-M   'P 1'
#
loop_
_entity.id
_entity.type
_entity.pdbx_description
1 polymer ?
#
loop_
_entity_poly.entity_id
_entity_poly.type
_entity_poly.pdbx_seq_one_letter_code
_entity_poly.pdbx_strand_id
1 'polypeptide(L)'
;MKAFRLAAILTAVLAVSVPCISPKEVEARRGCCSHHGGVCGCKCCDGTLLSDKCAPYYPSCEAKPATPAVTQKPSKPSKPAAPNKAKGQTFSGRVVGVSDGDTITVLDIETNAQYKIRLNGVDSPESKQPFGEKAKQFTSILVFSKLVAIAVADKDRYGRLVGNVTIGQKNLSEELVKAGFAWHYTQYSKSQILAKMESEARAAKRGLWADPKPVPPWEFRKAKRVN
;
A
#
# COMPACT_ATOMS: atom_id res chain seq x y z
N MET A 1 46.93 1.99 -51.34
CA MET A 1 46.71 1.97 -52.80
C MET A 1 45.62 0.95 -53.09
N LYS A 2 44.60 1.36 -53.88
CA LYS A 2 43.76 0.63 -54.86
C LYS A 2 43.41 -0.86 -54.62
N ALA A 3 42.28 -1.44 -55.02
CA ALA A 3 41.00 -1.05 -55.58
C ALA A 3 40.29 -2.40 -55.91
N PHE A 4 38.95 -2.42 -55.89
CA PHE A 4 38.02 -3.18 -56.76
C PHE A 4 38.39 -4.57 -57.33
N ARG A 5 37.45 -5.53 -57.25
CA ARG A 5 36.70 -6.22 -58.37
C ARG A 5 35.72 -7.25 -57.75
N LEU A 6 34.40 -7.19 -58.02
CA LEU A 6 33.62 -7.87 -59.09
C LEU A 6 33.75 -9.41 -59.06
N ALA A 7 32.74 -10.27 -59.29
CA ALA A 7 31.33 -10.15 -59.66
C ALA A 7 30.65 -11.54 -59.48
N ALA A 8 29.32 -11.55 -59.60
CA ALA A 8 28.34 -12.62 -59.47
C ALA A 8 28.48 -13.81 -60.44
N ILE A 9 27.90 -14.98 -60.07
CA ILE A 9 27.45 -16.01 -61.01
C ILE A 9 26.03 -16.50 -60.64
N LEU A 10 25.13 -16.32 -61.62
CA LEU A 10 23.89 -17.01 -61.99
C LEU A 10 23.77 -18.47 -61.48
N THR A 11 22.62 -19.11 -61.29
CA THR A 11 21.62 -19.46 -62.33
C THR A 11 20.43 -20.18 -61.67
N ALA A 12 19.27 -20.09 -62.33
CA ALA A 12 17.95 -20.60 -61.95
C ALA A 12 17.84 -22.13 -61.81
N VAL A 13 16.88 -22.59 -60.98
CA VAL A 13 16.26 -23.92 -61.10
C VAL A 13 14.74 -23.80 -61.01
N LEU A 14 14.12 -24.56 -61.92
CA LEU A 14 12.72 -24.59 -62.29
C LEU A 14 11.76 -25.06 -61.20
N ALA A 15 10.51 -24.63 -61.38
CA ALA A 15 9.31 -25.11 -60.73
C ALA A 15 9.08 -26.61 -60.93
N VAL A 16 8.62 -27.28 -59.87
CA VAL A 16 7.82 -28.52 -59.98
C VAL A 16 6.53 -28.30 -59.21
N SER A 17 5.45 -28.24 -59.97
CA SER A 17 4.07 -28.27 -59.51
C SER A 17 3.76 -29.63 -58.87
N VAL A 18 3.20 -29.62 -57.67
CA VAL A 18 2.67 -30.80 -56.95
C VAL A 18 1.24 -30.44 -56.49
N PRO A 19 0.27 -31.37 -56.59
CA PRO A 19 -1.06 -31.09 -57.12
C PRO A 19 -2.07 -30.50 -56.13
N CYS A 20 -3.11 -29.87 -56.69
CA CYS A 20 -4.35 -29.54 -56.00
C CYS A 20 -4.94 -30.79 -55.35
N ILE A 21 -4.99 -30.81 -54.01
CA ILE A 21 -5.80 -31.74 -53.26
C ILE A 21 -7.22 -31.17 -53.13
N SER A 22 -8.15 -32.08 -53.38
CA SER A 22 -9.59 -31.96 -53.57
C SER A 22 -10.36 -31.23 -52.45
N PRO A 23 -11.61 -30.79 -52.71
CA PRO A 23 -12.38 -29.85 -51.87
C PRO A 23 -12.97 -30.44 -50.55
N LYS A 24 -12.28 -31.38 -49.89
CA LYS A 24 -12.73 -31.92 -48.59
C LYS A 24 -12.02 -31.33 -47.35
N GLU A 25 -11.09 -30.40 -47.52
CA GLU A 25 -10.36 -29.76 -46.41
C GLU A 25 -10.94 -28.42 -45.91
N VAL A 26 -12.08 -27.98 -46.44
CA VAL A 26 -12.74 -26.73 -46.00
C VAL A 26 -13.82 -26.98 -44.93
N GLU A 27 -14.22 -28.23 -44.72
CA GLU A 27 -15.41 -28.57 -43.90
C GLU A 27 -15.10 -28.98 -42.45
N ALA A 28 -13.96 -28.57 -41.88
CA ALA A 28 -13.64 -28.81 -40.45
C ALA A 28 -13.31 -27.54 -39.66
N ARG A 29 -13.69 -26.35 -40.15
CA ARG A 29 -13.54 -25.08 -39.42
C ARG A 29 -14.80 -24.62 -38.66
N ARG A 30 -15.90 -25.38 -38.72
CA ARG A 30 -17.20 -25.03 -38.10
C ARG A 30 -17.54 -25.95 -36.94
N GLY A 31 -16.78 -25.92 -35.86
CA GLY A 31 -17.05 -26.85 -34.75
C GLY A 31 -16.70 -26.41 -33.35
N CYS A 32 -15.68 -25.57 -33.15
CA CYS A 32 -15.09 -25.51 -31.81
C CYS A 32 -15.03 -24.11 -31.16
N CYS A 33 -14.93 -23.01 -31.94
CA CYS A 33 -14.79 -21.65 -31.35
C CYS A 33 -15.51 -20.54 -32.13
N SER A 34 -16.42 -20.88 -33.06
CA SER A 34 -17.07 -19.89 -33.93
C SER A 34 -17.96 -18.89 -33.18
N HIS A 35 -18.46 -19.25 -31.99
CA HIS A 35 -19.26 -18.34 -31.15
C HIS A 35 -18.39 -17.36 -30.33
N HIS A 36 -17.10 -17.68 -30.13
CA HIS A 36 -16.17 -16.92 -29.27
C HIS A 36 -15.07 -16.20 -30.06
N GLY A 37 -15.20 -16.11 -31.38
CA GLY A 37 -14.24 -15.38 -32.24
C GLY A 37 -12.88 -16.05 -32.43
N GLY A 38 -12.74 -17.33 -32.10
CA GLY A 38 -11.50 -18.10 -32.30
C GLY A 38 -10.74 -18.44 -31.01
N VAL A 39 -9.44 -18.74 -31.16
CA VAL A 39 -8.57 -19.24 -30.09
C VAL A 39 -7.34 -18.33 -29.95
N CYS A 40 -6.97 -18.00 -28.72
CA CYS A 40 -5.74 -17.28 -28.39
C CYS A 40 -4.91 -18.11 -27.40
N GLY A 41 -3.78 -18.67 -27.86
CA GLY A 41 -3.02 -19.65 -27.07
C GLY A 41 -3.84 -20.94 -26.85
N CYS A 42 -3.93 -21.41 -25.59
CA CYS A 42 -4.71 -22.60 -25.22
C CYS A 42 -6.07 -22.25 -24.58
N LYS A 43 -6.67 -21.11 -24.96
CA LYS A 43 -7.97 -20.62 -24.47
C LYS A 43 -8.80 -19.99 -25.61
N CYS A 44 -10.11 -19.93 -25.44
CA CYS A 44 -10.98 -19.14 -26.30
C CYS A 44 -10.64 -17.64 -26.16
N CYS A 45 -10.89 -16.84 -27.19
CA CYS A 45 -10.54 -15.40 -27.18
C CYS A 45 -11.25 -14.60 -26.07
N ASP A 46 -12.36 -15.09 -25.54
CA ASP A 46 -13.06 -14.52 -24.38
C ASP A 46 -12.47 -14.95 -23.02
N GLY A 47 -11.39 -15.75 -23.03
CA GLY A 47 -10.69 -16.23 -21.84
C GLY A 47 -11.22 -17.55 -21.26
N THR A 48 -12.27 -18.12 -21.84
CA THR A 48 -12.79 -19.43 -21.42
C THR A 48 -11.85 -20.58 -21.84
N LEU A 49 -11.89 -21.69 -21.09
CA LEU A 49 -11.05 -22.85 -21.39
C LEU A 49 -11.58 -23.60 -22.61
N LEU A 50 -10.68 -24.20 -23.41
CA LEU A 50 -11.09 -25.06 -24.52
C LEU A 50 -11.95 -26.22 -23.98
N SER A 51 -13.09 -26.45 -24.62
CA SER A 51 -13.93 -27.60 -24.30
C SER A 51 -13.26 -28.91 -24.73
N ASP A 52 -13.69 -30.03 -24.15
CA ASP A 52 -13.17 -31.37 -24.51
C ASP A 52 -13.42 -31.71 -26.01
N LYS A 53 -14.37 -31.03 -26.67
CA LYS A 53 -14.61 -31.16 -28.12
C LYS A 53 -13.52 -30.49 -28.98
N CYS A 54 -12.83 -29.49 -28.41
CA CYS A 54 -11.80 -28.71 -29.09
C CYS A 54 -10.39 -29.31 -28.92
N ALA A 55 -10.20 -30.15 -27.91
CA ALA A 55 -8.92 -30.78 -27.57
C ALA A 55 -8.22 -31.50 -28.74
N PRO A 56 -8.92 -32.30 -29.58
CA PRO A 56 -8.27 -33.05 -30.66
C PRO A 56 -7.65 -32.17 -31.75
N TYR A 57 -8.07 -30.91 -31.87
CA TYR A 57 -7.59 -29.97 -32.87
C TYR A 57 -6.41 -29.12 -32.37
N TYR A 58 -6.10 -29.16 -31.07
CA TYR A 58 -5.01 -28.42 -30.43
C TYR A 58 -4.20 -29.33 -29.49
N PRO A 59 -3.49 -30.34 -30.03
CA PRO A 59 -2.80 -31.38 -29.23
C PRO A 59 -1.64 -30.83 -28.39
N SER A 60 -1.11 -29.64 -28.73
CA SER A 60 -0.13 -28.94 -27.89
C SER A 60 -0.72 -28.38 -26.59
N CYS A 61 -2.04 -28.31 -26.48
CA CYS A 61 -2.78 -27.88 -25.30
C CYS A 61 -3.33 -29.07 -24.49
N GLU A 62 -3.12 -30.31 -24.95
CA GLU A 62 -3.52 -31.53 -24.24
C GLU A 62 -2.52 -31.87 -23.14
N ALA A 63 -2.63 -31.17 -22.03
CA ALA A 63 -2.03 -31.57 -20.76
C ALA A 63 -3.12 -31.54 -19.68
N LYS A 64 -3.67 -32.72 -19.33
CA LYS A 64 -4.19 -32.97 -17.98
C LYS A 64 -3.08 -33.71 -17.22
N PRO A 65 -2.62 -33.18 -16.07
CA PRO A 65 -3.30 -33.53 -14.82
C PRO A 65 -3.44 -32.38 -13.82
N ALA A 66 -4.42 -32.59 -12.91
CA ALA A 66 -4.68 -31.96 -11.62
C ALA A 66 -4.58 -30.42 -11.56
N THR A 67 -5.71 -29.81 -11.20
CA THR A 67 -5.80 -28.45 -10.63
C THR A 67 -4.46 -27.94 -10.13
N PRO A 68 -3.90 -26.84 -10.68
CA PRO A 68 -2.90 -26.12 -9.92
C PRO A 68 -3.60 -25.75 -8.62
N ALA A 69 -3.15 -26.35 -7.52
CA ALA A 69 -3.39 -25.81 -6.20
C ALA A 69 -3.19 -24.31 -6.34
N VAL A 70 -4.25 -23.54 -6.06
CA VAL A 70 -4.21 -22.09 -6.04
C VAL A 70 -2.93 -21.74 -5.31
N THR A 71 -1.93 -21.31 -6.07
CA THR A 71 -0.66 -20.89 -5.51
C THR A 71 -1.06 -19.59 -4.85
N GLN A 72 -1.37 -19.67 -3.56
CA GLN A 72 -1.51 -18.50 -2.74
C GLN A 72 -0.24 -17.71 -3.01
N LYS A 73 -0.39 -16.57 -3.70
CA LYS A 73 0.65 -15.55 -3.77
C LYS A 73 1.20 -15.46 -2.35
N PRO A 74 2.50 -15.68 -2.12
CA PRO A 74 3.03 -15.78 -0.77
C PRO A 74 2.52 -14.58 0.01
N SER A 75 1.63 -14.86 0.96
CA SER A 75 1.18 -13.85 1.89
C SER A 75 2.44 -13.34 2.54
N LYS A 76 2.74 -12.04 2.34
CA LYS A 76 3.84 -11.35 3.00
C LYS A 76 3.90 -11.87 4.44
N PRO A 77 5.05 -12.39 4.93
CA PRO A 77 5.12 -13.02 6.24
C PRO A 77 4.46 -12.08 7.24
N SER A 78 3.34 -12.54 7.82
CA SER A 78 2.64 -11.82 8.87
C SER A 78 3.62 -11.75 10.02
N LYS A 79 4.18 -10.56 10.20
CA LYS A 79 5.06 -10.19 11.31
C LYS A 79 4.57 -10.86 12.59
N PRO A 80 5.46 -11.50 13.38
CA PRO A 80 5.09 -12.11 14.65
C PRO A 80 4.26 -11.11 15.47
N ALA A 81 3.11 -11.56 15.99
CA ALA A 81 2.28 -10.74 16.84
C ALA A 81 3.12 -10.28 18.03
N ALA A 82 3.32 -8.97 18.15
CA ALA A 82 4.10 -8.40 19.24
C ALA A 82 3.44 -8.76 20.60
N PRO A 83 4.22 -9.05 21.65
CA PRO A 83 3.68 -9.34 22.98
C PRO A 83 2.80 -8.19 23.45
N ASN A 84 1.69 -8.52 24.11
CA ASN A 84 0.66 -7.53 24.42
C ASN A 84 1.14 -6.59 25.55
N LYS A 85 1.38 -5.31 25.24
CA LYS A 85 1.71 -4.30 26.27
C LYS A 85 0.44 -3.91 27.02
N ALA A 86 0.51 -3.91 28.35
CA ALA A 86 -0.62 -3.60 29.22
C ALA A 86 -0.77 -2.08 29.44
N LYS A 87 -1.98 -1.65 29.79
CA LYS A 87 -2.25 -0.28 30.24
C LYS A 87 -1.43 0.05 31.48
N GLY A 88 -0.85 1.25 31.53
CA GLY A 88 0.03 1.71 32.60
C GLY A 88 1.49 1.28 32.46
N GLN A 89 1.81 0.40 31.50
CA GLN A 89 3.18 -0.01 31.26
C GLN A 89 3.97 1.11 30.55
N THR A 90 5.20 1.32 30.99
CA THR A 90 6.17 2.16 30.28
C THR A 90 7.22 1.28 29.61
N PHE A 91 7.59 1.60 28.38
CA PHE A 91 8.72 0.95 27.71
C PHE A 91 9.47 1.93 26.81
N SER A 92 10.70 1.58 26.48
CA SER A 92 11.56 2.37 25.60
C SER A 92 11.65 1.70 24.23
N GLY A 93 11.71 2.50 23.18
CA GLY A 93 11.82 1.97 21.83
C GLY A 93 12.38 2.97 20.83
N ARG A 94 12.90 2.45 19.72
CA ARG A 94 13.36 3.27 18.61
C ARG A 94 12.22 3.50 17.62
N VAL A 95 12.00 4.74 17.21
CA VAL A 95 11.01 5.02 16.17
C VAL A 95 11.57 4.58 14.81
N VAL A 96 10.89 3.63 14.17
CA VAL A 96 11.26 3.07 12.87
C VAL A 96 10.36 3.54 11.73
N GLY A 97 9.27 4.23 12.05
CA GLY A 97 8.36 4.77 11.04
C GLY A 97 7.38 5.79 11.60
N VAL A 98 6.91 6.67 10.73
CA VAL A 98 5.87 7.67 11.02
C VAL A 98 4.80 7.53 9.95
N SER A 99 3.56 7.27 10.37
CA SER A 99 2.44 7.07 9.42
C SER A 99 1.81 8.42 9.06
N ASP A 100 1.43 9.17 10.08
CA ASP A 100 0.82 10.50 10.09
C ASP A 100 1.37 11.30 11.28
N GLY A 101 0.84 12.49 11.58
CA GLY A 101 1.38 13.33 12.63
C GLY A 101 1.25 12.73 14.03
N ASP A 102 0.18 11.97 14.31
CA ASP A 102 -0.13 11.40 15.63
C ASP A 102 0.10 9.87 15.73
N THR A 103 0.49 9.18 14.66
CA THR A 103 0.75 7.73 14.66
C THR A 103 2.18 7.41 14.24
N ILE A 104 2.91 6.77 15.16
CA ILE A 104 4.29 6.33 14.97
C ILE A 104 4.41 4.81 15.07
N THR A 105 5.47 4.24 14.49
CA THR A 105 5.85 2.84 14.66
C THR A 105 7.15 2.77 15.43
N VAL A 106 7.12 2.05 16.55
CA VAL A 106 8.24 1.91 17.49
C VAL A 106 8.70 0.46 17.51
N LEU A 107 10.00 0.25 17.47
CA LEU A 107 10.67 -1.00 17.76
C LEU A 107 11.10 -1.00 19.23
N ASP A 108 10.52 -1.87 20.03
CA ASP A 108 10.87 -2.06 21.45
C ASP A 108 12.29 -2.63 21.57
N ILE A 109 13.11 -2.03 22.43
CA ILE A 109 14.51 -2.44 22.61
C ILE A 109 14.65 -3.76 23.36
N GLU A 110 13.69 -4.13 24.20
CA GLU A 110 13.76 -5.34 25.01
C GLU A 110 13.29 -6.56 24.22
N THR A 111 12.17 -6.41 23.53
CA THR A 111 11.49 -7.52 22.85
C THR A 111 11.78 -7.59 21.35
N ASN A 112 12.41 -6.56 20.77
CA ASN A 112 12.52 -6.35 19.32
C ASN A 112 11.17 -6.42 18.58
N ALA A 113 10.06 -6.31 19.31
CA ALA A 113 8.74 -6.29 18.74
C ALA A 113 8.38 -4.86 18.33
N GLN A 114 7.57 -4.73 17.30
CA GLN A 114 7.18 -3.43 16.78
C GLN A 114 5.73 -3.14 17.10
N TYR A 115 5.49 -1.94 17.62
CA TYR A 115 4.19 -1.44 18.02
C TYR A 115 3.82 -0.21 17.22
N LYS A 116 2.55 -0.13 16.81
CA LYS A 116 1.97 1.13 16.32
C LYS A 116 1.41 1.90 17.50
N ILE A 117 1.88 3.12 17.68
CA ILE A 117 1.50 4.00 18.79
C ILE A 117 0.71 5.17 18.21
N ARG A 118 -0.52 5.37 18.68
CA ARG A 118 -1.29 6.59 18.49
C ARG A 118 -1.08 7.49 19.70
N LEU A 119 -0.79 8.75 19.44
CA LEU A 119 -0.59 9.73 20.50
C LEU A 119 -1.88 9.98 21.28
N ASN A 120 -1.73 10.06 22.60
CA ASN A 120 -2.84 10.34 23.47
C ASN A 120 -3.21 11.84 23.43
N GLY A 121 -4.51 12.11 23.48
CA GLY A 121 -5.09 13.44 23.64
C GLY A 121 -5.01 14.38 22.44
N VAL A 122 -4.48 13.93 21.30
CA VAL A 122 -4.32 14.77 20.10
C VAL A 122 -4.83 14.05 18.85
N ASP A 123 -5.22 14.82 17.84
CA ASP A 123 -5.59 14.31 16.51
C ASP A 123 -4.92 15.19 15.44
N SER A 124 -4.07 14.58 14.60
CA SER A 124 -3.37 15.28 13.52
C SER A 124 -4.22 15.26 12.24
N PRO A 125 -4.07 16.25 11.33
CA PRO A 125 -4.63 16.15 9.99
C PRO A 125 -4.23 14.84 9.29
N GLU A 126 -5.20 14.21 8.63
CA GLU A 126 -5.01 12.96 7.89
C GLU A 126 -4.07 13.17 6.70
N SER A 127 -3.40 12.13 6.18
CA SER A 127 -2.39 12.31 5.11
C SER A 127 -2.91 12.99 3.84
N LYS A 128 -4.21 12.89 3.55
CA LYS A 128 -4.87 13.53 2.39
C LYS A 128 -5.56 14.86 2.73
N GLN A 129 -5.46 15.30 3.98
CA GLN A 129 -6.02 16.56 4.46
C GLN A 129 -4.96 17.66 4.34
N PRO A 130 -5.35 18.93 4.16
CA PRO A 130 -4.43 20.05 4.29
C PRO A 130 -3.59 19.93 5.56
N PHE A 131 -2.29 20.23 5.46
CA PHE A 131 -1.29 20.10 6.52
C PHE A 131 -0.96 18.67 7.00
N GLY A 132 -1.61 17.62 6.49
CA GLY A 132 -1.31 16.23 6.88
C GLY A 132 0.13 15.81 6.60
N GLU A 133 0.66 16.15 5.43
CA GLU A 133 2.06 15.86 5.10
C GLU A 133 3.04 16.67 5.97
N LYS A 134 2.74 17.96 6.20
CA LYS A 134 3.58 18.83 7.06
C LYS A 134 3.62 18.34 8.50
N ALA A 135 2.48 17.89 9.04
CA ALA A 135 2.40 17.31 10.38
C ALA A 135 3.24 16.03 10.47
N LYS A 136 3.15 15.15 9.47
CA LYS A 136 3.99 13.94 9.38
C LYS A 136 5.49 14.27 9.32
N GLN A 137 5.87 15.26 8.50
CA GLN A 137 7.26 15.70 8.36
C GLN A 137 7.79 16.26 9.69
N PHE A 138 7.00 17.08 10.38
CA PHE A 138 7.35 17.62 11.70
C PHE A 138 7.59 16.50 12.72
N THR A 139 6.67 15.54 12.83
CA THR A 139 6.85 14.37 13.70
C THR A 139 8.10 13.58 13.32
N SER A 140 8.35 13.37 12.03
CA SER A 140 9.51 12.63 11.54
C SER A 140 10.83 13.31 11.95
N ILE A 141 10.95 14.63 11.78
CA ILE A 141 12.13 15.40 12.21
C ILE A 141 12.35 15.28 13.73
N LEU A 142 11.27 15.30 14.50
CA LEU A 142 11.35 15.23 15.95
C LEU A 142 11.74 13.85 16.47
N VAL A 143 11.23 12.76 15.89
CA VAL A 143 11.30 11.43 16.55
C VAL A 143 11.90 10.32 15.71
N PHE A 144 12.00 10.47 14.38
CA PHE A 144 12.46 9.38 13.53
C PHE A 144 13.90 8.96 13.87
N SER A 145 14.13 7.65 13.93
CA SER A 145 15.39 7.02 14.33
C SER A 145 15.87 7.37 15.75
N LYS A 146 15.06 8.06 16.57
CA LYS A 146 15.40 8.38 17.97
C LYS A 146 14.80 7.36 18.92
N LEU A 147 15.41 7.28 20.10
CA LEU A 147 14.91 6.49 21.22
C LEU A 147 13.89 7.33 21.98
N VAL A 148 12.73 6.75 22.23
CA VAL A 148 11.60 7.42 22.89
C VAL A 148 11.06 6.54 24.01
N ALA A 149 10.56 7.16 25.06
CA ALA A 149 9.85 6.49 26.14
C ALA A 149 8.34 6.58 25.89
N ILE A 150 7.65 5.45 25.96
CA ILE A 150 6.20 5.35 25.73
C ILE A 150 5.54 4.91 27.02
N ALA A 151 4.61 5.74 27.51
CA ALA A 151 3.69 5.36 28.57
C ALA A 151 2.36 4.94 27.95
N VAL A 152 2.02 3.65 28.05
CA VAL A 152 0.81 3.08 27.45
C VAL A 152 -0.40 3.49 28.30
N ALA A 153 -1.30 4.27 27.70
CA ALA A 153 -2.53 4.72 28.33
C ALA A 153 -3.70 3.77 28.03
N ASP A 154 -3.77 3.23 26.82
CA ASP A 154 -4.82 2.31 26.42
C ASP A 154 -4.43 1.53 25.15
N LYS A 155 -5.32 0.67 24.67
CA LYS A 155 -5.24 0.03 23.36
C LYS A 155 -6.54 0.27 22.60
N ASP A 156 -6.43 0.75 21.36
CA ASP A 156 -7.60 1.01 20.55
C ASP A 156 -8.15 -0.27 19.87
N ARG A 157 -9.37 -0.18 19.34
CA ARG A 157 -10.05 -1.27 18.61
C ARG A 157 -9.30 -1.77 17.36
N TYR A 158 -8.35 -1.00 16.85
CA TYR A 158 -7.53 -1.36 15.68
C TYR A 158 -6.22 -2.03 16.09
N GLY A 159 -6.03 -2.27 17.39
CA GLY A 159 -4.83 -2.90 17.94
C GLY A 159 -3.63 -1.96 18.09
N ARG A 160 -3.80 -0.65 17.93
CA ARG A 160 -2.75 0.34 18.21
C ARG A 160 -2.69 0.61 19.70
N LEU A 161 -1.49 0.80 20.23
CA LEU A 161 -1.33 1.31 21.58
C LEU A 161 -1.62 2.81 21.56
N VAL A 162 -2.40 3.29 22.50
CA VAL A 162 -2.61 4.71 22.77
C VAL A 162 -1.68 5.09 23.90
N GLY A 163 -0.82 6.09 23.71
CA GLY A 163 0.17 6.42 24.73
C GLY A 163 0.76 7.81 24.62
N ASN A 164 1.41 8.21 25.72
CA ASN A 164 2.22 9.43 25.77
C ASN A 164 3.64 9.07 25.34
N VAL A 165 4.17 9.79 24.35
CA VAL A 165 5.52 9.56 23.82
C VAL A 165 6.41 10.71 24.24
N THR A 166 7.51 10.40 24.91
CA THR A 166 8.49 11.36 25.41
C THR A 166 9.83 11.17 24.72
N ILE A 167 10.43 12.26 24.23
CA ILE A 167 11.76 12.29 23.62
C ILE A 167 12.64 13.22 24.46
N GLY A 168 13.52 12.63 25.27
CA GLY A 168 14.26 13.38 26.29
C GLY A 168 13.31 13.98 27.32
N GLN A 169 13.20 15.31 27.34
CA GLN A 169 12.28 16.06 28.22
C GLN A 169 11.01 16.56 27.50
N LYS A 170 10.83 16.26 26.21
CA LYS A 170 9.73 16.78 25.41
C LYS A 170 8.63 15.74 25.21
N ASN A 171 7.38 16.14 25.38
CA ASN A 171 6.21 15.32 25.05
C ASN A 171 5.80 15.57 23.59
N LEU A 172 5.68 14.50 22.79
CA LEU A 172 5.40 14.63 21.36
C LEU A 172 4.02 15.24 21.07
N SER A 173 3.00 14.90 21.86
CA SER A 173 1.64 15.45 21.72
C SER A 173 1.64 16.96 21.95
N GLU A 174 2.37 17.42 22.97
CA GLU A 174 2.50 18.84 23.30
C GLU A 174 3.25 19.61 22.21
N GLU A 175 4.37 19.07 21.72
CA GLU A 175 5.15 19.71 20.64
C GLU A 175 4.35 19.84 19.35
N LEU A 176 3.50 18.86 19.02
CA LEU A 176 2.61 18.91 17.86
C LEU A 176 1.55 20.00 17.98
N VAL A 177 0.90 20.11 19.14
CA VAL A 177 -0.11 21.14 19.38
C VAL A 177 0.52 22.52 19.39
N LYS A 178 1.67 22.68 20.07
CA LYS A 178 2.43 23.94 20.14
C LYS A 178 2.88 24.45 18.77
N ALA A 179 3.23 23.54 17.86
CA ALA A 179 3.61 23.85 16.49
C ALA A 179 2.39 24.06 15.56
N GLY A 180 1.18 23.78 16.02
CA GLY A 180 -0.05 23.90 15.22
C GLY A 180 -0.21 22.78 14.20
N PHE A 181 0.27 21.57 14.50
CA PHE A 181 0.12 20.40 13.63
C PHE A 181 -0.83 19.33 14.18
N ALA A 182 -1.44 19.57 15.34
CA ALA A 182 -2.48 18.71 15.89
C ALA A 182 -3.54 19.52 16.61
N TRP A 183 -4.76 18.97 16.64
CA TRP A 183 -5.88 19.46 17.43
C TRP A 183 -5.87 18.82 18.81
N HIS A 184 -6.26 19.56 19.85
CA HIS A 184 -6.55 18.94 21.13
C HIS A 184 -7.84 18.12 21.01
N TYR A 185 -7.74 16.81 21.23
CA TYR A 185 -8.89 15.94 21.06
C TYR A 185 -9.72 15.88 22.36
N THR A 186 -10.54 16.91 22.56
CA THR A 186 -11.33 17.13 23.79
C THR A 186 -12.26 15.98 24.17
N GLN A 187 -12.67 15.15 23.20
CA GLN A 187 -13.46 13.95 23.45
C GLN A 187 -12.71 12.89 24.27
N TYR A 188 -11.37 12.83 24.15
CA TYR A 188 -10.53 11.81 24.78
C TYR A 188 -9.56 12.39 25.82
N SER A 189 -9.36 13.71 25.83
CA SER A 189 -8.48 14.40 26.77
C SER A 189 -9.15 15.65 27.33
N LYS A 190 -9.09 15.80 28.66
CA LYS A 190 -9.48 17.03 29.37
C LYS A 190 -8.25 17.86 29.80
N SER A 191 -7.12 17.67 29.13
CA SER A 191 -5.85 18.33 29.47
C SER A 191 -5.95 19.84 29.26
N GLN A 192 -5.81 20.58 30.37
CA GLN A 192 -5.75 22.06 30.34
C GLN A 192 -4.48 22.56 29.65
N ILE A 193 -3.39 21.79 29.73
CA ILE A 193 -2.12 22.12 29.10
C ILE A 193 -2.28 22.11 27.57
N LEU A 194 -2.87 21.05 27.02
CA LEU A 194 -3.11 20.94 25.58
C LEU A 194 -4.08 22.02 25.09
N ALA A 195 -5.14 22.32 25.85
CA ALA A 195 -6.07 23.39 25.52
C ALA A 195 -5.38 24.77 25.46
N LYS A 196 -4.52 25.08 26.44
CA LYS A 196 -3.74 26.32 26.46
C LYS A 196 -2.79 26.41 25.27
N MET A 197 -2.01 25.35 25.02
CA MET A 197 -1.06 25.31 23.91
C MET A 197 -1.76 25.45 22.55
N GLU A 198 -2.94 24.86 22.38
CA GLU A 198 -3.73 25.00 21.16
C GLU A 198 -4.19 26.45 20.98
N SER A 199 -4.69 27.09 22.04
CA SER A 199 -5.10 28.49 22.01
C SER A 199 -3.94 29.42 21.62
N GLU A 200 -2.75 29.18 22.15
CA GLU A 200 -1.54 29.93 21.80
C GLU A 200 -1.14 29.71 20.34
N ALA A 201 -1.19 28.46 19.85
CA ALA A 201 -0.87 28.13 18.46
C ALA A 201 -1.87 28.77 17.48
N ARG A 202 -3.16 28.83 17.85
CA ARG A 202 -4.23 29.52 17.11
C ARG A 202 -3.99 31.01 17.03
N ALA A 203 -3.73 31.67 18.17
CA ALA A 203 -3.47 33.11 18.22
C ALA A 203 -2.24 33.49 17.39
N ALA A 204 -1.20 32.65 17.41
CA ALA A 204 0.01 32.84 16.62
C ALA A 204 -0.09 32.35 15.16
N LYS A 205 -1.26 31.86 14.71
CA LYS A 205 -1.50 31.34 13.36
C LYS A 205 -0.44 30.32 12.90
N ARG A 206 0.00 29.44 13.81
CA ARG A 206 1.04 28.43 13.51
C ARG A 206 0.45 27.24 12.77
N GLY A 207 1.22 26.66 11.85
CA GLY A 207 0.87 25.41 11.18
C GLY A 207 -0.49 25.49 10.51
N LEU A 208 -1.39 24.57 10.86
CA LEU A 208 -2.75 24.50 10.30
C LEU A 208 -3.60 25.73 10.62
N TRP A 209 -3.26 26.49 11.68
CA TRP A 209 -3.98 27.71 12.08
C TRP A 209 -3.67 28.93 11.19
N ALA A 210 -2.73 28.80 10.24
CA ALA A 210 -2.52 29.80 9.20
C ALA A 210 -3.68 29.82 8.18
N ASP A 211 -4.40 28.70 8.05
CA ASP A 211 -5.62 28.61 7.26
C ASP A 211 -6.75 29.38 7.98
N PRO A 212 -7.52 30.25 7.30
CA PRO A 212 -8.68 30.92 7.89
C PRO A 212 -9.82 29.97 8.27
N LYS A 213 -9.91 28.77 7.66
CA LYS A 213 -10.98 27.79 7.93
C LYS A 213 -10.39 26.38 8.07
N PRO A 214 -9.57 26.12 9.10
CA PRO A 214 -8.97 24.82 9.28
C PRO A 214 -10.05 23.80 9.68
N VAL A 215 -10.15 22.71 8.92
CA VAL A 215 -11.09 21.63 9.20
C VAL A 215 -10.43 20.65 10.17
N PRO A 216 -11.09 20.22 11.26
CA PRO A 216 -10.54 19.21 12.14
C PRO A 216 -10.62 17.79 11.54
N PRO A 217 -9.74 16.86 11.93
CA PRO A 217 -9.66 15.54 11.28
C PRO A 217 -10.93 14.69 11.45
N TRP A 218 -11.66 14.83 12.56
CA TRP A 218 -12.93 14.11 12.76
C TRP A 218 -14.05 14.59 11.82
N GLU A 219 -14.09 15.87 11.46
CA GLU A 219 -15.04 16.40 10.46
C GLU A 219 -14.65 15.98 9.05
N PHE A 220 -13.36 16.04 8.72
CA PHE A 220 -12.84 15.57 7.43
C PHE A 220 -13.18 14.08 7.20
N ARG A 221 -13.07 13.25 8.24
CA ARG A 221 -13.49 11.84 8.19
C ARG A 221 -14.99 11.65 8.01
N LYS A 222 -15.83 12.52 8.60
CA LYS A 222 -17.29 12.47 8.42
C LYS A 222 -17.68 12.81 6.99
N ALA A 223 -17.12 13.87 6.41
CA ALA A 223 -17.42 14.29 5.04
C ALA A 223 -17.14 13.18 4.01
N LYS A 224 -16.05 12.40 4.21
CA LYS A 224 -15.70 11.27 3.34
C LYS A 224 -16.59 10.03 3.46
N ARG A 225 -17.44 9.94 4.48
CA ARG A 225 -18.39 8.81 4.63
C ARG A 225 -19.71 9.07 3.93
N VAL A 226 -19.99 10.33 3.61
CA VAL A 226 -21.25 10.78 3.02
C VAL A 226 -21.16 10.83 1.49
N ASN A 227 -19.95 10.92 0.94
CA ASN A 227 -19.65 10.74 -0.49
C ASN A 227 -19.24 9.30 -0.79
#